data_AF-A0A9N7NPB2-F1
#
_entry.id   AF-A0A9N7NPB2-F1
#
_cell.length_a   1.000
_cell.length_b   1.000
_cell.length_c   1.000
_cell.angle_alpha   90.00
_cell.angle_beta   90.00
_cell.angle_gamma   90.00
#
_symmetry.space_group_name_H-M   'P 1'
#
loop_
_entity.id
_entity.type
_entity.pdbx_description
1 polymer ?
#
loop_
_entity_poly.entity_id
_entity_poly.type
_entity_poly.pdbx_seq_one_letter_code
_entity_poly.pdbx_strand_id
1 'polypeptide(L)'
;MSVSVLRASTGAREDVFMVVGNAKNRRWNRWLLPPVNWWRGYPNDMRSDIIDKTNVWRLEFRPSYWLDENLEYDLMEDSFKSRFYSLYWNRDLDIYVKRIGNKAAPSVVSVKVSSGGKKIFGSGFVIECDTVITSASLLNFLDTQLSDLKVSVGLCDGEKCDGVIVACDFHYNLAAIKIQADKRLQIARLKHLDDSICIDPTNLSIGKLYEMHSDLFRIFPGERVIALGRFHCDVGDIMVSPGEFSVEQCRLDCKELLRSTGRITQCGIGGPMINRKAEVIGVNFFHFDFTPFLPINIVSKWWSHYRKYKNSCRPWLGMELSNLFTVEVWTWEKIIQKFPSIKMGVLVDEVAPNSPAGSVSVQPNDVIVECDGVAITSNLQFFDLIWDKTGNMVKLGLARTSDGSRENLSVMVADASPTQFNRWPIFGHTKGYL
;
A
#
# COMPACT_ATOMS: atom_id res chain seq x y z
N MET A 1 28.78 -3.14 -25.02
CA MET A 1 27.89 -2.20 -25.73
C MET A 1 28.76 -1.21 -26.46
N SER A 2 28.53 -0.96 -27.74
CA SER A 2 29.13 0.19 -28.43
C SER A 2 28.07 1.28 -28.53
N VAL A 3 28.45 2.51 -28.20
CA VAL A 3 27.61 3.70 -28.39
C VAL A 3 28.26 4.51 -29.48
N SER A 4 27.50 4.80 -30.54
CA SER A 4 27.97 5.63 -31.65
C SER A 4 26.95 6.72 -31.92
N VAL A 5 27.42 7.96 -31.91
CA VAL A 5 26.59 9.14 -32.22
C VAL A 5 26.73 9.39 -33.72
N LEU A 6 25.63 9.31 -34.45
CA LEU A 6 25.60 9.59 -35.89
C LEU A 6 24.89 10.93 -36.11
N ARG A 7 25.61 11.87 -36.73
CA ARG A 7 25.02 13.11 -37.26
C ARG A 7 24.59 12.86 -38.70
N ALA A 8 23.30 13.03 -38.99
CA ALA A 8 22.79 13.04 -40.35
C ALA A 8 22.36 14.46 -40.70
N SER A 9 23.03 15.05 -41.69
CA SER A 9 22.67 16.36 -42.24
C SER A 9 21.76 16.12 -43.44
N THR A 10 20.46 16.33 -43.27
CA THR A 10 19.53 16.55 -44.37
C THR A 10 19.15 18.03 -44.37
N GLY A 11 19.48 18.73 -45.46
CA GLY A 11 19.43 20.18 -45.57
C GLY A 11 18.24 20.84 -44.85
N ALA A 12 18.57 21.85 -44.04
CA ALA A 12 17.74 22.74 -43.24
C ALA A 12 17.36 22.32 -41.79
N ARG A 13 17.61 21.08 -41.33
CA ARG A 13 17.52 20.74 -39.89
C ARG A 13 18.62 19.76 -39.48
N GLU A 14 19.32 20.07 -38.37
CA GLU A 14 20.24 19.14 -37.71
C GLU A 14 19.47 18.29 -36.70
N ASP A 15 19.22 17.04 -37.03
CA ASP A 15 18.68 16.05 -36.10
C ASP A 15 19.82 15.16 -35.57
N VAL A 16 19.97 15.11 -34.25
CA VAL A 16 20.99 14.29 -33.57
C VAL A 16 20.35 12.98 -33.11
N PHE A 17 20.88 11.86 -33.61
CA PHE A 17 20.40 10.53 -33.24
C PHE A 17 21.40 9.82 -32.33
N MET A 18 20.90 9.22 -31.24
CA MET A 18 21.67 8.28 -30.45
C MET A 18 21.29 6.86 -30.86
N VAL A 19 22.27 6.09 -31.30
CA VAL A 19 22.07 4.69 -31.69
C VAL A 19 22.87 3.81 -30.74
N VAL A 20 22.17 2.97 -29.98
CA VAL A 20 22.77 2.02 -29.05
C VAL A 20 22.55 0.61 -29.58
N GLY A 21 23.64 -0.09 -29.87
CA GLY A 21 23.62 -1.44 -30.41
C GLY A 21 24.34 -2.44 -29.53
N ASN A 22 23.79 -3.65 -29.46
CA ASN A 22 24.50 -4.83 -28.97
C ASN A 22 25.02 -5.63 -30.17
N ALA A 23 26.34 -5.67 -30.36
CA ALA A 23 26.99 -6.31 -31.51
C ALA A 23 26.66 -7.80 -31.67
N LYS A 24 26.12 -8.47 -30.65
CA LYS A 24 25.79 -9.91 -30.70
C LYS A 24 24.39 -10.24 -31.25
N ASN A 25 23.41 -9.34 -31.20
CA ASN A 25 22.00 -9.69 -31.51
C ASN A 25 21.31 -8.87 -32.63
N ARG A 26 22.05 -8.05 -33.40
CA ARG A 26 21.55 -7.29 -34.58
C ARG A 26 20.17 -6.61 -34.44
N ARG A 27 19.76 -6.21 -33.22
CA ARG A 27 18.58 -5.36 -33.00
C ARG A 27 19.03 -3.97 -32.56
N TRP A 28 18.50 -2.95 -33.24
CA TRP A 28 18.84 -1.54 -33.05
C TRP A 28 17.57 -0.77 -32.71
N ASN A 29 17.57 -0.04 -31.59
CA ASN A 29 16.47 0.86 -31.22
C ASN A 29 16.88 2.31 -31.51
N ARG A 30 15.99 3.08 -32.15
CA ARG A 30 16.20 4.48 -32.53
C ARG A 30 15.32 5.36 -31.65
N TRP A 31 15.92 6.35 -30.99
CA TRP A 31 15.18 7.31 -30.16
C TRP A 31 15.38 8.73 -30.71
N LEU A 32 14.27 9.47 -30.80
CA LEU A 32 14.24 10.88 -31.22
C LEU A 32 14.39 11.78 -29.99
N LEU A 33 15.33 12.71 -30.02
CA LEU A 33 15.46 13.78 -29.02
C LEU A 33 14.72 15.05 -29.52
N PRO A 34 14.20 15.90 -28.62
CA PRO A 34 13.46 17.11 -29.01
C PRO A 34 14.33 18.13 -29.76
N PRO A 35 13.74 18.98 -30.62
CA PRO A 35 14.48 19.84 -31.54
C PRO A 35 15.28 20.96 -30.86
N VAL A 36 16.44 21.26 -31.44
CA VAL A 36 17.56 22.09 -30.92
C VAL A 36 17.22 23.59 -30.72
N ASN A 37 16.01 24.04 -31.01
CA ASN A 37 15.68 25.48 -31.03
C ASN A 37 15.44 26.14 -29.65
N TRP A 38 15.54 25.40 -28.54
CA TRP A 38 15.48 25.97 -27.19
C TRP A 38 16.83 26.43 -26.61
N TRP A 39 17.93 26.27 -27.36
CA TRP A 39 19.28 26.39 -26.79
C TRP A 39 20.10 27.59 -27.29
N ARG A 40 19.55 28.52 -28.09
CA ARG A 40 20.29 29.70 -28.55
C ARG A 40 20.48 30.70 -27.40
N GLY A 41 21.68 30.71 -26.82
CA GLY A 41 22.10 31.69 -25.81
C GLY A 41 23.23 31.24 -24.89
N TYR A 42 23.46 29.93 -24.76
CA TYR A 42 24.47 29.40 -23.82
C TYR A 42 25.78 28.97 -24.50
N PRO A 43 26.95 29.30 -23.93
CA PRO A 43 28.26 28.78 -24.34
C PRO A 43 28.31 27.23 -24.32
N ASN A 44 29.10 26.63 -25.21
CA ASN A 44 29.12 25.17 -25.45
C ASN A 44 29.52 24.34 -24.22
N ASP A 45 30.36 24.90 -23.36
CA ASP A 45 30.84 24.38 -22.08
C ASP A 45 29.76 24.34 -20.99
N MET A 46 28.76 25.22 -21.06
CA MET A 46 27.61 25.18 -20.14
C MET A 46 26.56 24.15 -20.57
N ARG A 47 26.48 23.81 -21.86
CA ARG A 47 25.51 22.81 -22.36
C ARG A 47 25.85 21.39 -21.94
N SER A 48 27.14 21.01 -21.90
CA SER A 48 27.53 19.69 -21.38
C SER A 48 27.25 19.57 -19.88
N ASP A 49 27.49 20.64 -19.12
CA ASP A 49 27.29 20.68 -17.67
C ASP A 49 25.79 20.64 -17.30
N ILE A 50 24.93 21.26 -18.11
CA ILE A 50 23.47 21.18 -17.95
C ILE A 50 22.95 19.79 -18.36
N ILE A 51 23.48 19.17 -19.42
CA ILE A 51 23.09 17.80 -19.82
C ILE A 51 23.47 16.78 -18.73
N ASP A 52 24.63 16.93 -18.08
CA ASP A 52 25.03 16.09 -16.94
C ASP A 52 24.27 16.41 -15.65
N LYS A 53 23.84 17.67 -15.43
CA LYS A 53 23.14 18.07 -14.18
C LYS A 53 21.62 18.04 -14.24
N THR A 54 20.99 18.02 -15.43
CA THR A 54 19.52 17.97 -15.57
C THR A 54 18.96 16.59 -15.89
N ASN A 55 19.80 15.59 -16.17
CA ASN A 55 19.41 14.17 -16.28
C ASN A 55 19.64 13.38 -14.97
N VAL A 56 19.48 14.03 -13.82
CA VAL A 56 19.50 13.35 -12.50
C VAL A 56 18.12 12.74 -12.16
N TRP A 57 17.10 12.93 -13.01
CA TRP A 57 15.75 12.36 -12.84
C TRP A 57 15.41 11.34 -13.92
N ARG A 58 16.28 10.35 -14.11
CA ARG A 58 15.98 8.98 -14.58
C ARG A 58 17.29 8.21 -14.60
N LEU A 59 17.84 7.96 -13.41
CA LEU A 59 18.47 6.66 -13.22
C LEU A 59 17.32 5.65 -13.28
N GLU A 60 16.96 5.25 -14.50
CA GLU A 60 16.31 3.97 -14.70
C GLU A 60 17.15 2.95 -13.95
N PHE A 61 16.58 2.40 -12.89
CA PHE A 61 16.98 1.11 -12.36
C PHE A 61 17.04 0.17 -13.58
N ARG A 62 18.25 -0.05 -14.10
CA ARG A 62 18.50 -1.16 -15.01
C ARG A 62 18.84 -2.34 -14.11
N PRO A 63 17.96 -3.34 -13.93
CA PRO A 63 18.39 -4.60 -13.36
C PRO A 63 19.31 -5.23 -14.42
N SER A 64 20.61 -4.99 -14.30
CA SER A 64 21.60 -5.61 -15.16
C SER A 64 21.97 -6.99 -14.65
N TYR A 65 21.00 -7.81 -14.26
CA TYR A 65 21.09 -9.26 -14.09
C TYR A 65 19.65 -9.77 -14.16
N TRP A 66 19.19 -10.15 -15.36
CA TRP A 66 18.00 -10.98 -15.49
C TRP A 66 18.37 -12.35 -14.94
N LEU A 67 18.21 -12.53 -13.63
CA LEU A 67 17.95 -13.86 -13.07
C LEU A 67 16.64 -14.33 -13.73
N ASP A 68 16.59 -15.59 -14.12
CA ASP A 68 15.39 -16.23 -14.67
C ASP A 68 14.19 -15.86 -13.78
N GLU A 69 13.10 -15.33 -14.35
CA GLU A 69 11.92 -14.93 -13.57
C GLU A 69 11.47 -16.10 -12.68
N ASN A 70 11.58 -17.34 -13.16
CA ASN A 70 11.28 -18.55 -12.40
C ASN A 70 12.17 -18.73 -11.17
N LEU A 71 13.43 -18.31 -11.22
CA LEU A 71 14.36 -18.37 -10.10
C LEU A 71 14.09 -17.27 -9.06
N GLU A 72 13.62 -16.08 -9.47
CA GLU A 72 13.11 -15.08 -8.52
C GLU A 72 11.83 -15.60 -7.82
N TYR A 73 10.93 -16.25 -8.57
CA TYR A 73 9.75 -16.96 -8.04
C TYR A 73 10.10 -17.97 -6.95
N ASP A 74 11.04 -18.89 -7.22
CA ASP A 74 11.47 -19.90 -6.25
C ASP A 74 12.13 -19.31 -4.99
N LEU A 75 12.86 -18.19 -5.09
CA LEU A 75 13.52 -17.52 -3.96
C LEU A 75 12.54 -16.85 -2.99
N MET A 76 11.33 -16.53 -3.45
CA MET A 76 10.33 -15.76 -2.73
C MET A 76 9.24 -16.63 -2.08
N GLU A 77 9.03 -17.86 -2.57
CA GLU A 77 8.04 -18.81 -2.04
C GLU A 77 8.29 -19.22 -0.56
N ASP A 78 9.54 -19.29 -0.10
CA ASP A 78 9.93 -19.52 1.31
C ASP A 78 10.89 -18.43 1.84
N SER A 79 10.55 -17.16 1.56
CA SER A 79 11.37 -16.01 1.91
C SER A 79 11.34 -15.63 3.40
N PHE A 80 10.70 -16.43 4.26
CA PHE A 80 10.85 -16.34 5.71
C PHE A 80 12.29 -16.56 6.20
N LYS A 81 13.12 -17.23 5.39
CA LYS A 81 14.51 -17.57 5.73
C LYS A 81 15.55 -16.68 5.04
N SER A 82 15.15 -15.91 4.04
CA SER A 82 16.04 -15.07 3.24
C SER A 82 16.33 -13.77 3.97
N ARG A 83 17.62 -13.46 4.14
CA ARG A 83 18.07 -12.20 4.76
C ARG A 83 17.83 -11.03 3.81
N PHE A 84 17.48 -9.88 4.36
CA PHE A 84 17.00 -8.77 3.54
C PHE A 84 18.09 -8.12 2.68
N TYR A 85 19.34 -8.08 3.18
CA TYR A 85 20.48 -7.49 2.48
C TYR A 85 21.05 -8.35 1.35
N SER A 86 20.59 -9.60 1.19
CA SER A 86 20.98 -10.42 0.04
C SER A 86 20.18 -10.10 -1.22
N LEU A 87 19.10 -9.33 -1.10
CA LEU A 87 18.27 -8.88 -2.22
C LEU A 87 18.80 -7.56 -2.78
N TYR A 88 19.00 -7.50 -4.10
CA TYR A 88 19.70 -6.36 -4.73
C TYR A 88 18.96 -5.02 -4.54
N TRP A 89 17.62 -5.02 -4.53
CA TRP A 89 16.82 -3.82 -4.29
C TRP A 89 16.92 -3.27 -2.85
N ASN A 90 17.49 -4.04 -1.91
CA ASN A 90 17.71 -3.63 -0.52
C ASN A 90 19.20 -3.40 -0.18
N ARG A 91 20.13 -3.79 -1.07
CA ARG A 91 21.58 -3.68 -0.81
C ARG A 91 22.09 -2.25 -0.97
N ASP A 92 21.67 -1.58 -2.04
CA ASP A 92 22.23 -0.30 -2.47
C ASP A 92 21.29 0.89 -2.21
N LEU A 93 20.75 0.98 -0.99
CA LEU A 93 19.85 2.07 -0.60
C LEU A 93 20.59 3.40 -0.45
N ASP A 94 19.93 4.48 -0.87
CA ASP A 94 20.44 5.84 -0.66
C ASP A 94 20.47 6.23 0.82
N ILE A 95 21.31 7.22 1.14
CA ILE A 95 21.54 7.65 2.54
C ILE A 95 20.29 8.21 3.21
N TYR A 96 19.35 8.80 2.47
CA TYR A 96 18.12 9.36 3.02
C TYR A 96 17.16 8.24 3.41
N VAL A 97 16.97 7.24 2.55
CA VAL A 97 16.16 6.05 2.86
C VAL A 97 16.73 5.32 4.09
N LYS A 98 18.06 5.14 4.14
CA LYS A 98 18.75 4.56 5.31
C LYS A 98 18.47 5.36 6.61
N ARG A 99 18.56 6.70 6.56
CA ARG A 99 18.28 7.56 7.72
C ARG A 99 16.82 7.46 8.18
N ILE A 100 15.88 7.44 7.24
CA ILE A 100 14.45 7.34 7.54
C ILE A 100 14.12 5.98 8.17
N GLY A 101 14.63 4.89 7.57
CA GLY A 101 14.47 3.54 8.11
C GLY A 101 15.08 3.42 9.51
N ASN A 102 16.30 3.89 9.72
CA ASN A 102 16.97 3.89 11.03
C ASN A 102 16.23 4.71 12.09
N LYS A 103 15.56 5.81 11.70
CA LYS A 103 14.77 6.62 12.62
C LYS A 103 13.54 5.86 13.14
N ALA A 104 12.88 5.06 12.30
CA ALA A 104 11.73 4.23 12.71
C ALA A 104 12.14 2.89 13.33
N ALA A 105 13.34 2.38 13.01
CA ALA A 105 13.83 1.06 13.38
C ALA A 105 13.60 0.66 14.85
N PRO A 106 13.83 1.52 15.86
CA PRO A 106 13.68 1.10 17.25
C PRO A 106 12.25 0.72 17.65
N SER A 107 11.24 1.16 16.90
CA SER A 107 9.83 0.78 17.11
C SER A 107 9.42 -0.50 16.38
N VAL A 108 10.23 -0.98 15.44
CA VAL A 108 9.95 -2.17 14.64
C VAL A 108 10.50 -3.40 15.35
N VAL A 109 9.72 -4.48 15.41
CA VAL A 109 10.06 -5.74 16.09
C VAL A 109 9.93 -6.92 15.13
N SER A 110 10.64 -8.01 15.41
CA SER A 110 10.38 -9.30 14.76
C SER A 110 9.36 -10.09 15.58
N VAL A 111 8.47 -10.81 14.92
CA VAL A 111 7.45 -11.65 15.54
C VAL A 111 7.69 -13.09 15.11
N LYS A 112 7.76 -13.99 16.07
CA LYS A 112 7.87 -15.42 15.86
C LYS A 112 6.71 -16.11 16.57
N VAL A 113 5.96 -16.91 15.84
CA VAL A 113 4.85 -17.68 16.37
C VAL A 113 5.15 -19.15 16.14
N SER A 114 4.88 -19.99 17.15
CA SER A 114 5.14 -21.42 17.05
C SER A 114 4.05 -22.25 17.71
N SER A 115 3.72 -23.37 17.06
CA SER A 115 2.80 -24.40 17.53
C SER A 115 3.22 -25.75 16.98
N GLY A 116 3.20 -26.81 17.79
CA GLY A 116 3.41 -28.19 17.33
C GLY A 116 4.70 -28.40 16.51
N GLY A 117 5.77 -27.68 16.82
CA GLY A 117 7.05 -27.73 16.08
C GLY A 117 7.11 -26.87 14.81
N LYS A 118 5.97 -26.37 14.30
CA LYS A 118 5.89 -25.40 13.21
C LYS A 118 6.20 -23.99 13.71
N LYS A 119 6.80 -23.17 12.86
CA LYS A 119 7.19 -21.78 13.15
C LYS A 119 6.83 -20.88 11.98
N ILE A 120 6.22 -19.73 12.28
CA ILE A 120 5.98 -18.66 11.33
C ILE A 120 6.69 -17.41 11.85
N PHE A 121 7.27 -16.64 10.94
CA PHE A 121 8.01 -15.42 11.26
C PHE A 121 7.37 -14.22 10.56
N GLY A 122 7.51 -13.05 11.14
CA GLY A 122 7.04 -11.81 10.55
C GLY A 122 7.60 -10.62 11.30
N SER A 123 6.99 -9.48 11.08
CA SER A 123 7.35 -8.22 11.70
C SER A 123 6.16 -7.60 12.42
N GLY A 124 6.44 -6.65 13.28
CA GLY A 124 5.44 -5.81 13.92
C GLY A 124 6.03 -4.45 14.27
N PHE A 125 5.22 -3.60 14.88
CA PHE A 125 5.71 -2.37 15.48
C PHE A 125 4.97 -2.04 16.77
N VAL A 126 5.66 -1.39 17.69
CA VAL A 126 5.10 -0.96 18.98
C VAL A 126 4.17 0.22 18.73
N ILE A 127 2.86 0.01 18.91
CA ILE A 127 1.85 1.05 18.70
C ILE A 127 1.65 1.92 19.95
N GLU A 128 1.82 1.33 21.13
CA GLU A 128 1.58 1.99 22.42
C GLU A 128 2.20 1.15 23.53
N CYS A 129 2.91 1.80 24.47
CA CYS A 129 3.49 1.18 25.67
C CYS A 129 4.22 -0.15 25.39
N ASP A 130 3.53 -1.26 25.60
CA ASP A 130 3.99 -2.64 25.55
C ASP A 130 3.19 -3.49 24.52
N THR A 131 2.43 -2.83 23.64
CA THR A 131 1.62 -3.49 22.63
C THR A 131 2.23 -3.35 21.25
N VAL A 132 2.35 -4.48 20.56
CA VAL A 132 2.81 -4.64 19.19
C VAL A 132 1.62 -4.92 18.28
N ILE A 133 1.54 -4.20 17.16
CA ILE A 133 0.64 -4.54 16.06
C ILE A 133 1.40 -5.38 15.04
N THR A 134 0.74 -6.41 14.53
CA THR A 134 1.25 -7.30 13.49
C THR A 134 0.10 -7.88 12.65
N SER A 135 0.41 -8.81 11.77
CA SER A 135 -0.53 -9.51 10.90
C SER A 135 -1.15 -10.72 11.60
N ALA A 136 -2.48 -10.87 11.50
CA ALA A 136 -3.20 -12.04 12.03
C ALA A 136 -2.81 -13.36 11.33
N SER A 137 -2.35 -13.29 10.08
CA SER A 137 -1.91 -14.45 9.30
C SER A 137 -0.73 -15.18 9.93
N LEU A 138 0.06 -14.50 10.78
CA LEU A 138 1.14 -15.13 11.55
C LEU A 138 0.59 -16.08 12.63
N LEU A 139 -0.67 -15.90 13.04
CA LEU A 139 -1.34 -16.69 14.07
C LEU A 139 -2.19 -17.82 13.49
N ASN A 140 -2.37 -17.85 12.17
CA ASN A 140 -3.29 -18.79 11.52
C ASN A 140 -2.65 -20.18 11.33
N PHE A 141 -2.48 -20.91 12.44
CA PHE A 141 -2.13 -22.32 12.42
C PHE A 141 -3.41 -23.14 12.28
N LEU A 142 -3.54 -23.89 11.19
CA LEU A 142 -4.63 -24.85 11.01
C LEU A 142 -4.72 -25.75 12.25
N ASP A 143 -5.95 -25.91 12.77
CA ASP A 143 -6.29 -26.81 13.86
C ASP A 143 -5.66 -26.50 15.23
N THR A 144 -5.19 -25.26 15.46
CA THR A 144 -4.65 -24.84 16.77
C THR A 144 -5.47 -23.71 17.39
N GLN A 145 -5.81 -23.82 18.68
CA GLN A 145 -6.42 -22.72 19.43
C GLN A 145 -5.38 -21.61 19.65
N LEU A 146 -5.80 -20.34 19.61
CA LEU A 146 -4.88 -19.20 19.83
C LEU A 146 -4.14 -19.30 21.18
N SER A 147 -4.73 -19.94 22.18
CA SER A 147 -4.13 -20.18 23.52
C SER A 147 -2.89 -21.05 23.50
N ASP A 148 -2.74 -21.90 22.48
CA ASP A 148 -1.65 -22.88 22.40
C ASP A 148 -0.45 -22.33 21.63
N LEU A 149 -0.59 -21.14 21.05
CA LEU A 149 0.45 -20.46 20.29
C LEU A 149 1.50 -19.85 21.23
N LYS A 150 2.76 -20.19 21.00
CA LYS A 150 3.90 -19.52 21.66
C LYS A 150 4.37 -18.37 20.79
N VAL A 151 4.23 -17.15 21.28
CA VAL A 151 4.67 -15.93 20.62
C VAL A 151 5.93 -15.39 21.28
N SER A 152 6.94 -15.13 20.47
CA SER A 152 8.19 -14.49 20.88
C SER A 152 8.44 -13.27 20.00
N VAL A 153 8.76 -12.15 20.63
CA VAL A 153 8.97 -10.86 19.97
C VAL A 153 10.43 -10.43 20.15
N GLY A 154 11.13 -10.19 19.05
CA GLY A 154 12.51 -9.71 19.05
C GLY A 154 12.58 -8.19 18.89
N LEU A 155 13.22 -7.52 19.86
CA LEU A 155 13.42 -6.08 19.87
C LEU A 155 14.62 -5.66 19.01
N CYS A 156 14.77 -4.35 18.79
CA CYS A 156 15.81 -3.81 17.90
C CYS A 156 17.24 -4.05 18.38
N ASP A 157 17.44 -4.21 19.69
CA ASP A 157 18.73 -4.47 20.31
C ASP A 157 19.01 -5.97 20.55
N GLY A 158 18.13 -6.84 20.07
CA GLY A 158 18.31 -8.29 20.12
C GLY A 158 17.65 -8.97 21.31
N GLU A 159 17.14 -8.21 22.28
CA GLU A 159 16.35 -8.76 23.38
C GLU A 159 15.10 -9.46 22.84
N LYS A 160 14.72 -10.58 23.47
CA LYS A 160 13.52 -11.35 23.12
C LYS A 160 12.56 -11.33 24.30
N CYS A 161 11.33 -10.95 24.03
CA CYS A 161 10.24 -10.93 24.99
C CYS A 161 9.22 -12.01 24.63
N ASP A 162 8.62 -12.64 25.64
CA ASP A 162 7.44 -13.45 25.42
C ASP A 162 6.23 -12.54 25.17
N GLY A 163 5.38 -12.97 24.23
CA GLY A 163 4.20 -12.23 23.80
C GLY A 163 2.91 -12.97 24.13
N VAL A 164 1.88 -12.20 24.50
CA VAL A 164 0.51 -12.69 24.69
C VAL A 164 -0.38 -12.05 23.64
N ILE A 165 -1.10 -12.87 22.88
CA ILE A 165 -2.07 -12.40 21.89
C ILE A 165 -3.24 -11.79 22.67
N VAL A 166 -3.46 -10.49 22.52
CA VAL A 166 -4.58 -9.80 23.18
C VAL A 166 -5.74 -9.58 22.24
N ALA A 167 -5.51 -9.35 20.95
CA ALA A 167 -6.57 -9.17 19.96
C ALA A 167 -6.18 -9.81 18.63
N CYS A 168 -7.18 -10.32 17.91
CA CYS A 168 -7.00 -10.86 16.57
C CYS A 168 -8.24 -10.55 15.73
N ASP A 169 -8.02 -10.05 14.52
CA ASP A 169 -9.04 -9.79 13.53
C ASP A 169 -8.58 -10.32 12.18
N PHE A 170 -9.15 -11.45 11.77
CA PHE A 170 -8.82 -12.05 10.47
C PHE A 170 -9.40 -11.28 9.29
N HIS A 171 -10.40 -10.39 9.44
CA HIS A 171 -10.94 -9.67 8.29
C HIS A 171 -10.01 -8.55 7.82
N TYR A 172 -9.48 -7.76 8.75
CA TYR A 172 -8.42 -6.78 8.45
C TYR A 172 -7.01 -7.40 8.53
N ASN A 173 -6.91 -8.68 8.88
CA ASN A 173 -5.67 -9.39 9.09
C ASN A 173 -4.75 -8.70 10.13
N LEU A 174 -5.31 -8.26 11.25
CA LEU A 174 -4.60 -7.56 12.32
C LEU A 174 -4.53 -8.40 13.59
N ALA A 175 -3.38 -8.36 14.25
CA ALA A 175 -3.20 -8.91 15.57
C ALA A 175 -2.49 -7.92 16.48
N ALA A 176 -2.89 -7.92 17.75
CA ALA A 176 -2.23 -7.17 18.80
C ALA A 176 -1.61 -8.15 19.79
N ILE A 177 -0.31 -7.97 20.05
CA ILE A 177 0.48 -8.78 20.96
C ILE A 177 0.97 -7.88 22.08
N LYS A 178 0.65 -8.24 23.32
CA LYS A 178 1.22 -7.60 24.49
C LYS A 178 2.53 -8.29 24.85
N ILE A 179 3.59 -7.52 25.07
CA ILE A 179 4.90 -8.03 25.46
C ILE A 179 5.27 -7.50 26.84
N GLN A 180 6.10 -8.24 27.56
CA GLN A 180 6.70 -7.74 28.79
C GLN A 180 8.17 -7.41 28.51
N ALA A 181 8.51 -6.13 28.61
CA ALA A 181 9.86 -5.63 28.42
C ALA A 181 10.29 -4.86 29.68
N ASP A 182 11.51 -5.09 30.15
CA ASP A 182 12.04 -4.44 31.36
C ASP A 182 12.39 -2.96 31.12
N LYS A 183 12.41 -2.54 29.86
CA LYS A 183 12.76 -1.18 29.41
C LYS A 183 11.60 -0.49 28.72
N ARG A 184 11.67 0.84 28.69
CA ARG A 184 10.74 1.66 27.91
C ARG A 184 10.97 1.44 26.41
N LEU A 185 9.93 1.01 25.71
CA LEU A 185 9.97 0.77 24.26
C LEU A 185 9.79 2.08 23.48
N GLN A 186 10.41 2.16 22.30
CA GLN A 186 10.17 3.24 21.35
C GLN A 186 8.83 3.01 20.66
N ILE A 187 7.90 3.92 20.87
CA ILE A 187 6.58 3.88 20.22
C ILE A 187 6.69 4.42 18.80
N ALA A 188 6.02 3.76 17.86
CA ALA A 188 5.91 4.20 16.48
C ALA A 188 5.05 5.47 16.39
N ARG A 189 5.51 6.45 15.59
CA ARG A 189 4.72 7.66 15.32
C ARG A 189 3.71 7.36 14.24
N LEU A 190 2.42 7.43 14.53
CA LEU A 190 1.37 7.19 13.55
C LEU A 190 1.01 8.48 12.81
N LYS A 191 0.62 8.37 11.54
CA LYS A 191 0.08 9.49 10.77
C LYS A 191 -1.06 9.00 9.87
N HIS A 192 -2.28 9.42 10.18
CA HIS A 192 -3.47 9.08 9.40
C HIS A 192 -3.37 9.63 7.98
N LEU A 193 -3.95 8.90 7.05
CA LEU A 193 -3.94 9.17 5.62
C LEU A 193 -5.16 10.00 5.20
N ASP A 194 -4.93 10.84 4.18
CA ASP A 194 -5.95 11.33 3.27
C ASP A 194 -5.60 10.80 1.86
N ASP A 195 -6.39 9.86 1.35
CA ASP A 195 -6.24 9.26 0.02
C ASP A 195 -7.18 9.89 -1.02
N SER A 196 -7.73 11.08 -0.73
CA SER A 196 -8.64 11.79 -1.63
C SER A 196 -7.90 12.33 -2.86
N ILE A 197 -8.17 11.71 -4.01
CA ILE A 197 -7.63 12.10 -5.31
C ILE A 197 -8.79 12.57 -6.20
N CYS A 198 -8.72 13.84 -6.61
CA CYS A 198 -9.65 14.44 -7.54
C CYS A 198 -9.20 14.15 -8.97
N ILE A 199 -10.12 13.61 -9.78
CA ILE A 199 -9.88 13.28 -11.20
C ILE A 199 -10.16 14.45 -12.15
N ASP A 200 -10.35 15.66 -11.63
CA ASP A 200 -10.50 16.85 -12.46
C ASP A 200 -9.16 17.22 -13.12
N PRO A 201 -9.04 17.17 -14.46
CA PRO A 201 -7.80 17.50 -15.16
C PRO A 201 -7.41 18.98 -15.02
N THR A 202 -8.35 19.86 -14.67
CA THR A 202 -8.05 21.28 -14.39
C THR A 202 -7.43 21.48 -13.01
N ASN A 203 -7.58 20.48 -12.12
CA ASN A 203 -6.94 20.44 -10.81
C ASN A 203 -5.52 19.88 -10.90
N LEU A 204 -4.74 20.40 -11.86
CA LEU A 204 -3.32 20.11 -12.12
C LEU A 204 -2.36 20.48 -10.97
N SER A 205 -2.89 20.73 -9.77
CA SER A 205 -2.13 20.80 -8.53
C SER A 205 -1.68 19.40 -8.11
N ILE A 206 -0.95 18.71 -9.00
CA ILE A 206 -0.18 17.53 -8.69
C ILE A 206 0.88 17.96 -7.66
N GLY A 207 0.57 17.73 -6.38
CA GLY A 207 1.56 17.58 -5.33
C GLY A 207 1.99 18.81 -4.52
N LYS A 208 1.30 19.98 -4.53
CA LYS A 208 1.79 21.10 -3.69
C LYS A 208 0.86 22.19 -3.14
N LEU A 209 -0.46 22.18 -3.40
CA LEU A 209 -1.28 23.39 -3.14
C LEU A 209 -2.49 23.27 -2.21
N TYR A 210 -2.61 22.18 -1.43
CA TYR A 210 -3.62 22.11 -0.35
C TYR A 210 -3.05 21.53 0.95
N GLU A 211 -1.89 22.02 1.39
CA GLU A 211 -1.52 21.95 2.82
C GLU A 211 -2.16 23.15 3.53
N MET A 212 -3.48 23.17 3.64
CA MET A 212 -4.17 24.16 4.48
C MET A 212 -4.96 23.41 5.55
N HIS A 213 -4.36 23.32 6.74
CA HIS A 213 -4.96 23.02 8.04
C HIS A 213 -5.30 21.56 8.42
N SER A 214 -4.99 20.55 7.61
CA SER A 214 -5.25 19.15 8.00
C SER A 214 -4.02 18.47 8.63
N ASP A 215 -4.22 17.82 9.77
CA ASP A 215 -3.23 16.95 10.42
C ASP A 215 -3.07 15.58 9.72
N LEU A 216 -3.69 15.36 8.56
CA LEU A 216 -3.58 14.14 7.78
C LEU A 216 -2.36 14.16 6.83
N PHE A 217 -1.80 13.00 6.52
CA PHE A 217 -0.82 12.83 5.45
C PHE A 217 -1.54 12.53 4.15
N ARG A 218 -1.55 13.51 3.25
CA ARG A 218 -2.12 13.33 1.92
C ARG A 218 -1.22 12.46 1.06
N ILE A 219 -1.71 11.29 0.66
CA ILE A 219 -1.01 10.35 -0.21
C ILE A 219 -1.50 10.51 -1.65
N PHE A 220 -0.58 10.47 -2.61
CA PHE A 220 -0.89 10.64 -4.03
C PHE A 220 0.02 9.73 -4.89
N PRO A 221 -0.37 9.38 -6.13
CA PRO A 221 0.38 8.45 -6.95
C PRO A 221 1.83 8.92 -7.13
N GLY A 222 2.79 8.01 -6.95
CA GLY A 222 4.22 8.34 -6.99
C GLY A 222 4.81 8.86 -5.67
N GLU A 223 3.98 9.09 -4.63
CA GLU A 223 4.51 9.51 -3.33
C GLU A 223 5.38 8.39 -2.73
N ARG A 224 6.58 8.76 -2.27
CA ARG A 224 7.54 7.76 -1.77
C ARG A 224 7.11 7.26 -0.40
N VAL A 225 7.06 5.95 -0.30
CA VAL A 225 6.75 5.21 0.93
C VAL A 225 7.84 4.16 1.16
N ILE A 226 8.03 3.73 2.40
CA ILE A 226 9.08 2.78 2.75
C ILE A 226 8.47 1.70 3.62
N ALA A 227 8.52 0.45 3.17
CA ALA A 227 8.11 -0.70 3.95
C ALA A 227 9.26 -1.14 4.86
N LEU A 228 8.98 -1.33 6.15
CA LEU A 228 9.95 -1.83 7.13
C LEU A 228 9.56 -3.22 7.63
N GLY A 229 10.58 -3.97 8.03
CA GLY A 229 10.44 -5.25 8.74
C GLY A 229 11.70 -5.59 9.50
N ARG A 230 11.65 -6.53 10.43
CA ARG A 230 12.81 -6.96 11.22
C ARG A 230 12.99 -8.47 11.13
N PHE A 231 14.24 -8.89 10.89
CA PHE A 231 14.55 -10.31 10.81
C PHE A 231 14.60 -10.95 12.21
N HIS A 232 14.29 -12.24 12.29
CA HIS A 232 14.05 -12.92 13.57
C HIS A 232 15.31 -13.45 14.28
N CYS A 233 16.47 -13.50 13.60
CA CYS A 233 17.64 -14.21 14.11
C CYS A 233 18.80 -13.32 14.59
N ASP A 234 18.95 -12.09 14.05
CA ASP A 234 20.14 -11.26 14.29
C ASP A 234 19.75 -9.86 14.80
N VAL A 235 20.58 -9.33 15.70
CA VAL A 235 20.45 -7.95 16.20
C VAL A 235 20.64 -6.95 15.07
N GLY A 236 19.74 -5.97 14.96
CA GLY A 236 19.91 -4.86 14.02
C GLY A 236 19.58 -5.14 12.55
N ASP A 237 19.19 -6.36 12.17
CA ASP A 237 18.82 -6.67 10.77
C ASP A 237 17.40 -6.16 10.45
N ILE A 238 17.33 -4.92 9.94
CA ILE A 238 16.11 -4.25 9.51
C ILE A 238 16.00 -4.27 7.98
N MET A 239 14.84 -4.69 7.48
CA MET A 239 14.43 -4.46 6.10
C MET A 239 14.00 -3.01 5.92
N VAL A 240 14.51 -2.39 4.87
CA VAL A 240 14.09 -1.06 4.42
C VAL A 240 13.83 -1.13 2.92
N SER A 241 12.57 -1.26 2.53
CA SER A 241 12.18 -1.40 1.12
C SER A 241 11.49 -0.12 0.64
N PRO A 242 12.19 0.74 -0.12
CA PRO A 242 11.59 1.94 -0.68
C PRO A 242 10.68 1.58 -1.86
N GLY A 243 9.61 2.34 -2.01
CA GLY A 243 8.70 2.24 -3.14
C GLY A 243 7.90 3.53 -3.32
N GLU A 244 6.97 3.48 -4.25
CA GLU A 244 6.05 4.56 -4.56
C GLU A 244 4.61 4.08 -4.39
N PHE A 245 3.73 4.94 -3.91
CA PHE A 245 2.31 4.65 -3.85
C PHE A 245 1.73 4.51 -5.26
N SER A 246 0.98 3.44 -5.50
CA SER A 246 0.25 3.17 -6.74
C SER A 246 -1.24 3.04 -6.46
N VAL A 247 -2.05 3.53 -7.41
CA VAL A 247 -3.52 3.44 -7.38
C VAL A 247 -4.06 2.16 -8.01
N GLU A 248 -3.17 1.29 -8.51
CA GLU A 248 -3.56 -0.02 -8.99
C GLU A 248 -4.19 -0.85 -7.87
N GLN A 249 -5.36 -1.42 -8.15
CA GLN A 249 -6.07 -2.23 -7.18
C GLN A 249 -5.26 -3.47 -6.77
N CYS A 250 -5.30 -3.80 -5.48
CA CYS A 250 -4.78 -5.06 -4.99
C CYS A 250 -5.76 -6.19 -5.32
N ARG A 251 -5.25 -7.28 -5.92
CA ARG A 251 -6.03 -8.49 -6.19
C ARG A 251 -6.20 -9.41 -4.98
N LEU A 252 -5.87 -8.91 -3.79
CA LEU A 252 -6.14 -9.62 -2.54
C LEU A 252 -7.61 -9.37 -2.17
N ASP A 253 -8.21 -10.27 -1.39
CA ASP A 253 -9.62 -10.21 -0.96
C ASP A 253 -9.91 -9.04 0.02
N CYS A 254 -9.19 -7.92 -0.04
CA CYS A 254 -9.39 -6.76 0.82
C CYS A 254 -9.17 -5.48 0.01
N LYS A 255 -10.29 -4.81 -0.30
CA LYS A 255 -10.34 -3.62 -1.15
C LYS A 255 -9.84 -2.36 -0.43
N GLU A 256 -9.69 -2.42 0.89
CA GLU A 256 -9.14 -1.36 1.73
C GLU A 256 -7.61 -1.24 1.63
N LEU A 257 -6.94 -2.21 1.02
CA LEU A 257 -5.49 -2.18 0.86
C LEU A 257 -5.05 -1.11 -0.14
N LEU A 258 -4.03 -0.37 0.27
CA LEU A 258 -3.24 0.49 -0.61
C LEU A 258 -2.00 -0.24 -1.09
N ARG A 259 -1.39 0.22 -2.18
CA ARG A 259 -0.26 -0.46 -2.83
C ARG A 259 0.99 0.39 -2.89
N SER A 260 2.13 -0.22 -2.54
CA SER A 260 3.46 0.31 -2.83
C SER A 260 4.15 -0.54 -3.89
N THR A 261 4.89 0.09 -4.80
CA THR A 261 5.76 -0.60 -5.77
C THR A 261 6.99 -1.26 -5.12
N GLY A 262 7.28 -0.96 -3.84
CA GLY A 262 8.36 -1.60 -3.10
C GLY A 262 8.08 -3.09 -2.88
N ARG A 263 9.14 -3.90 -2.81
CA ARG A 263 9.05 -5.36 -2.59
C ARG A 263 9.60 -5.73 -1.22
N ILE A 264 8.84 -6.48 -0.46
CA ILE A 264 9.26 -7.05 0.83
C ILE A 264 9.42 -8.56 0.73
N THR A 265 10.16 -9.16 1.65
CA THR A 265 10.04 -10.62 1.87
C THR A 265 8.88 -10.92 2.80
N GLN A 266 8.51 -12.20 2.93
CA GLN A 266 7.47 -12.64 3.87
C GLN A 266 7.78 -12.24 5.32
N CYS A 267 9.05 -12.06 5.70
CA CYS A 267 9.41 -11.55 7.02
C CYS A 267 8.92 -10.11 7.29
N GLY A 268 8.60 -9.33 6.25
CA GLY A 268 8.03 -7.99 6.38
C GLY A 268 6.55 -7.94 6.73
N ILE A 269 5.85 -9.07 6.63
CA ILE A 269 4.41 -9.17 6.94
C ILE A 269 4.17 -8.66 8.36
N GLY A 270 3.21 -7.74 8.52
CA GLY A 270 2.88 -7.10 9.79
C GLY A 270 3.79 -5.94 10.20
N GLY A 271 4.90 -5.71 9.49
CA GLY A 271 5.76 -4.54 9.69
C GLY A 271 5.10 -3.23 9.23
N PRO A 272 5.65 -2.07 9.57
CA PRO A 272 5.04 -0.79 9.21
C PRO A 272 5.38 -0.33 7.79
N MET A 273 4.41 0.28 7.12
CA MET A 273 4.62 1.19 5.99
C MET A 273 4.80 2.60 6.52
N ILE A 274 5.87 3.31 6.15
CA ILE A 274 6.16 4.66 6.66
C ILE A 274 6.28 5.70 5.54
N ASN A 275 5.98 6.95 5.89
CA ASN A 275 6.25 8.12 5.06
C ASN A 275 7.71 8.62 5.24
N ARG A 276 8.09 9.66 4.48
CA ARG A 276 9.43 10.27 4.54
C ARG A 276 9.81 10.88 5.90
N LYS A 277 8.83 11.12 6.79
CA LYS A 277 9.06 11.64 8.16
C LYS A 277 9.31 10.53 9.19
N ALA A 278 9.31 9.26 8.76
CA ALA A 278 9.34 8.07 9.60
C ALA A 278 8.07 7.90 10.46
N GLU A 279 6.93 8.29 9.90
CA GLU A 279 5.62 8.10 10.51
C GLU A 279 4.91 6.93 9.83
N VAL A 280 4.35 6.02 10.61
CA VAL A 280 3.61 4.85 10.15
C VAL A 280 2.28 5.29 9.56
N ILE A 281 2.10 4.92 8.30
CA ILE A 281 0.90 5.17 7.49
C ILE A 281 0.13 3.88 7.17
N GLY A 282 0.68 2.71 7.50
CA GLY A 282 -0.04 1.44 7.37
C GLY A 282 0.73 0.21 7.85
N VAL A 283 0.10 -0.96 7.72
CA VAL A 283 0.64 -2.29 8.08
C VAL A 283 0.88 -3.09 6.81
N ASN A 284 2.07 -3.66 6.64
CA ASN A 284 2.50 -4.34 5.41
C ASN A 284 1.89 -5.74 5.28
N PHE A 285 1.50 -6.05 4.05
CA PHE A 285 1.11 -7.37 3.57
C PHE A 285 2.14 -7.82 2.54
N PHE A 286 2.22 -9.12 2.30
CA PHE A 286 3.11 -9.67 1.31
C PHE A 286 2.37 -9.96 0.01
N HIS A 287 2.92 -9.46 -1.09
CA HIS A 287 2.64 -9.92 -2.43
C HIS A 287 3.98 -10.04 -3.16
N PHE A 288 4.03 -10.84 -4.21
CA PHE A 288 5.26 -11.17 -4.92
C PHE A 288 5.90 -9.93 -5.59
N ASP A 289 5.09 -9.14 -6.29
CA ASP A 289 5.57 -8.04 -7.12
C ASP A 289 5.59 -6.66 -6.45
N PHE A 290 4.86 -6.52 -5.35
CA PHE A 290 4.58 -5.24 -4.71
C PHE A 290 4.24 -5.44 -3.24
N THR A 291 4.12 -4.36 -2.48
CA THR A 291 3.76 -4.41 -1.06
C THR A 291 2.39 -3.78 -0.88
N PRO A 292 1.31 -4.58 -0.74
CA PRO A 292 0.06 -4.08 -0.21
C PRO A 292 0.23 -3.63 1.25
N PHE A 293 -0.52 -2.63 1.68
CA PHE A 293 -0.55 -2.21 3.07
C PHE A 293 -1.93 -1.71 3.47
N LEU A 294 -2.35 -2.06 4.69
CA LEU A 294 -3.60 -1.57 5.26
C LEU A 294 -3.37 -0.18 5.86
N PRO A 295 -4.17 0.85 5.49
CA PRO A 295 -4.08 2.19 6.06
C PRO A 295 -4.11 2.22 7.58
N ILE A 296 -3.27 3.07 8.18
CA ILE A 296 -3.19 3.20 9.64
C ILE A 296 -4.49 3.74 10.26
N ASN A 297 -5.37 4.40 9.48
CA ASN A 297 -6.68 4.85 9.93
C ASN A 297 -7.51 3.64 10.42
N ILE A 298 -7.59 2.59 9.60
CA ILE A 298 -8.32 1.36 9.89
C ILE A 298 -7.73 0.67 11.12
N VAL A 299 -6.39 0.54 11.17
CA VAL A 299 -5.69 -0.05 12.32
C VAL A 299 -5.95 0.72 13.61
N SER A 300 -5.97 2.06 13.55
CA SER A 300 -6.20 2.94 14.69
C SER A 300 -7.63 2.83 15.21
N LYS A 301 -8.61 2.78 14.31
CA LYS A 301 -10.03 2.58 14.63
C LYS A 301 -10.26 1.20 15.24
N TRP A 302 -9.72 0.16 14.61
CA TRP A 302 -9.75 -1.21 15.11
C TRP A 302 -9.16 -1.31 16.52
N TRP A 303 -7.93 -0.82 16.71
CA TRP A 303 -7.25 -0.90 18.01
C TRP A 303 -7.97 -0.10 19.10
N SER A 304 -8.46 1.10 18.78
CA SER A 304 -9.19 1.94 19.74
C SER A 304 -10.53 1.33 20.14
N HIS A 305 -11.26 0.76 19.17
CA HIS A 305 -12.51 0.04 19.45
C HIS A 305 -12.25 -1.19 20.33
N TYR A 306 -11.26 -2.01 19.98
CA TYR A 306 -10.90 -3.19 20.76
C TYR A 306 -10.50 -2.83 22.19
N ARG A 307 -9.69 -1.77 22.39
CA ARG A 307 -9.32 -1.31 23.73
C ARG A 307 -10.53 -0.94 24.58
N LYS A 308 -11.54 -0.30 23.98
CA LYS A 308 -12.74 0.17 24.68
C LYS A 308 -13.74 -0.94 24.98
N TYR A 309 -14.01 -1.83 24.03
CA TYR A 309 -15.12 -2.78 24.12
C TYR A 309 -14.69 -4.24 24.22
N LYS A 310 -13.40 -4.55 24.08
CA LYS A 310 -12.85 -5.92 24.05
C LYS A 310 -13.48 -6.81 22.96
N ASN A 311 -14.01 -6.19 21.92
CA ASN A 311 -14.52 -6.83 20.72
C ASN A 311 -14.10 -6.03 19.48
N SER A 312 -14.04 -6.68 18.32
CA SER A 312 -13.95 -6.02 17.03
C SER A 312 -15.36 -5.72 16.52
N CYS A 313 -15.59 -4.48 16.09
CA CYS A 313 -16.76 -4.13 15.30
C CYS A 313 -16.35 -4.08 13.84
N ARG A 314 -17.20 -4.59 12.94
CA ARG A 314 -16.94 -4.62 11.50
C ARG A 314 -18.11 -4.00 10.75
N PRO A 315 -18.07 -2.68 10.49
CA PRO A 315 -19.15 -2.01 9.78
C PRO A 315 -19.34 -2.66 8.41
N TRP A 316 -20.55 -3.14 8.13
CA TRP A 316 -20.85 -3.88 6.93
C TRP A 316 -22.18 -3.43 6.32
N LEU A 317 -22.10 -2.98 5.08
CA LEU A 317 -23.25 -2.63 4.26
C LEU A 317 -23.53 -3.69 3.18
N GLY A 318 -22.60 -4.63 2.97
CA GLY A 318 -22.64 -5.62 1.90
C GLY A 318 -22.44 -5.04 0.51
N MET A 319 -21.47 -4.12 0.40
CA MET A 319 -20.99 -3.57 -0.86
C MET A 319 -19.50 -3.82 -0.99
N GLU A 320 -19.03 -4.14 -2.18
CA GLU A 320 -17.63 -3.96 -2.55
C GLU A 320 -17.48 -2.60 -3.21
N LEU A 321 -16.43 -1.87 -2.79
CA LEU A 321 -16.27 -0.47 -3.08
C LEU A 321 -14.89 -0.17 -3.67
N SER A 322 -14.88 0.62 -4.73
CA SER A 322 -13.66 1.15 -5.35
C SER A 322 -13.65 2.67 -5.34
N ASN A 323 -12.50 3.25 -4.99
CA ASN A 323 -12.28 4.67 -5.14
C ASN A 323 -12.50 5.09 -6.60
N LEU A 324 -13.24 6.20 -6.84
CA LEU A 324 -13.57 6.65 -8.19
C LEU A 324 -12.33 6.89 -9.07
N PHE A 325 -11.20 7.30 -8.48
CA PHE A 325 -9.94 7.49 -9.20
C PHE A 325 -9.23 6.18 -9.61
N THR A 326 -9.70 5.02 -9.14
CA THR A 326 -9.13 3.69 -9.47
C THR A 326 -9.91 2.96 -10.56
N VAL A 327 -11.08 3.48 -10.95
CA VAL A 327 -11.98 2.82 -11.90
C VAL A 327 -11.41 2.86 -13.32
N GLU A 328 -11.79 1.87 -14.13
CA GLU A 328 -11.37 1.79 -15.53
C GLU A 328 -11.93 2.94 -16.37
N VAL A 329 -11.18 3.32 -17.41
CA VAL A 329 -11.49 4.51 -18.24
C VAL A 329 -12.88 4.45 -18.86
N TRP A 330 -13.36 3.28 -19.28
CA TRP A 330 -14.70 3.14 -19.86
C TRP A 330 -15.82 3.32 -18.82
N THR A 331 -15.59 2.88 -17.58
CA THR A 331 -16.53 3.06 -16.47
C THR A 331 -16.59 4.54 -16.11
N TRP A 332 -15.42 5.17 -16.07
CA TRP A 332 -15.28 6.60 -15.86
C TRP A 332 -16.01 7.44 -16.93
N GLU A 333 -15.88 7.06 -18.20
CA GLU A 333 -16.57 7.74 -19.31
C GLU A 333 -18.10 7.71 -19.14
N LYS A 334 -18.67 6.56 -18.78
CA LYS A 334 -20.11 6.42 -18.51
C LYS A 334 -20.59 7.31 -17.36
N ILE A 335 -19.79 7.42 -16.30
CA ILE A 335 -20.09 8.26 -15.14
C ILE A 335 -20.11 9.73 -15.54
N ILE A 336 -19.07 10.23 -16.22
CA ILE A 336 -18.98 11.64 -16.62
C ILE A 336 -20.10 12.04 -17.58
N GLN A 337 -20.45 11.18 -18.53
CA GLN A 337 -21.51 11.46 -19.51
C GLN A 337 -22.84 11.80 -18.82
N LYS A 338 -23.12 11.18 -17.67
CA LYS A 338 -24.34 11.43 -16.88
C LYS A 338 -24.14 12.47 -15.79
N PHE A 339 -22.96 12.49 -15.17
CA PHE A 339 -22.65 13.30 -14.01
C PHE A 339 -21.31 14.04 -14.16
N PRO A 340 -21.23 15.06 -15.02
CA PRO A 340 -19.96 15.75 -15.31
C PRO A 340 -19.38 16.48 -14.08
N SER A 341 -20.21 16.78 -13.08
CA SER A 341 -19.82 17.42 -11.83
C SER A 341 -19.23 16.47 -10.79
N ILE A 342 -19.40 15.16 -10.92
CA ILE A 342 -18.81 14.18 -9.99
C ILE A 342 -17.33 14.04 -10.32
N LYS A 343 -16.46 14.45 -9.40
CA LYS A 343 -14.98 14.37 -9.54
C LYS A 343 -14.32 13.51 -8.45
N MET A 344 -15.08 13.13 -7.44
CA MET A 344 -14.67 12.30 -6.31
C MET A 344 -15.90 11.51 -5.85
N GLY A 345 -15.63 10.41 -5.14
CA GLY A 345 -16.67 9.49 -4.68
C GLY A 345 -16.16 8.06 -4.67
N VAL A 346 -17.08 7.14 -4.41
CA VAL A 346 -16.79 5.71 -4.33
C VAL A 346 -17.77 4.95 -5.21
N LEU A 347 -17.26 4.13 -6.12
CA LEU A 347 -18.05 3.26 -6.98
C LEU A 347 -18.46 2.01 -6.21
N VAL A 348 -19.73 1.63 -6.35
CA VAL A 348 -20.22 0.31 -5.91
C VAL A 348 -19.89 -0.71 -6.99
N ASP A 349 -18.91 -1.56 -6.75
CA ASP A 349 -18.52 -2.62 -7.68
C ASP A 349 -19.52 -3.77 -7.63
N GLU A 350 -19.83 -4.22 -6.42
CA GLU A 350 -20.74 -5.34 -6.17
C GLU A 350 -21.62 -5.08 -4.96
N VAL A 351 -22.78 -5.73 -4.94
CA VAL A 351 -23.71 -5.73 -3.81
C VAL A 351 -24.04 -7.16 -3.45
N ALA A 352 -23.73 -7.55 -2.21
CA ALA A 352 -23.99 -8.90 -1.74
C ALA A 352 -25.50 -9.15 -1.66
N PRO A 353 -25.99 -10.33 -2.11
CA PRO A 353 -27.39 -10.71 -1.92
C PRO A 353 -27.78 -10.71 -0.43
N ASN A 354 -29.01 -10.30 -0.11
CA ASN A 354 -29.53 -10.23 1.26
C ASN A 354 -28.71 -9.34 2.22
N SER A 355 -27.96 -8.38 1.68
CA SER A 355 -27.23 -7.38 2.47
C SER A 355 -28.08 -6.17 2.84
N PRO A 356 -27.65 -5.33 3.81
CA PRO A 356 -28.28 -4.05 4.07
C PRO A 356 -28.41 -3.16 2.83
N ALA A 357 -27.35 -3.02 2.02
CA ALA A 357 -27.39 -2.24 0.78
C ALA A 357 -28.34 -2.85 -0.26
N GLY A 358 -28.35 -4.18 -0.40
CA GLY A 358 -29.28 -4.89 -1.29
C GLY A 358 -30.74 -4.69 -0.88
N SER A 359 -31.03 -4.68 0.43
CA SER A 359 -32.39 -4.51 0.97
C SER A 359 -33.04 -3.17 0.63
N VAL A 360 -32.21 -2.16 0.34
CA VAL A 360 -32.65 -0.80 -0.02
C VAL A 360 -32.36 -0.46 -1.48
N SER A 361 -32.07 -1.47 -2.30
CA SER A 361 -31.87 -1.34 -3.76
C SER A 361 -30.67 -0.48 -4.17
N VAL A 362 -29.57 -0.53 -3.42
CA VAL A 362 -28.26 -0.12 -3.96
C VAL A 362 -27.88 -1.09 -5.07
N GLN A 363 -27.31 -0.57 -6.17
CA GLN A 363 -26.97 -1.36 -7.35
C GLN A 363 -25.48 -1.23 -7.71
N PRO A 364 -24.88 -2.26 -8.33
CA PRO A 364 -23.59 -2.14 -8.99
C PRO A 364 -23.57 -0.97 -9.98
N ASN A 365 -22.46 -0.25 -10.03
CA ASN A 365 -22.23 1.01 -10.76
C ASN A 365 -22.93 2.25 -10.19
N ASP A 366 -23.58 2.18 -9.03
CA ASP A 366 -23.94 3.38 -8.29
C ASP A 366 -22.66 4.07 -7.78
N VAL A 367 -22.65 5.40 -7.76
CA VAL A 367 -21.56 6.19 -7.16
C VAL A 367 -22.05 6.82 -5.87
N ILE A 368 -21.43 6.46 -4.75
CA ILE A 368 -21.64 7.09 -3.45
C ILE A 368 -20.89 8.42 -3.44
N VAL A 369 -21.63 9.51 -3.25
CA VAL A 369 -21.09 10.88 -3.23
C VAL A 369 -21.33 11.58 -1.90
N GLU A 370 -22.19 11.04 -1.03
CA GLU A 370 -22.52 11.61 0.27
C GLU A 370 -22.85 10.51 1.28
N CYS A 371 -22.49 10.71 2.56
CA CYS A 371 -22.93 9.89 3.69
C CYS A 371 -23.27 10.80 4.87
N ASP A 372 -24.50 10.71 5.41
CA ASP A 372 -25.00 11.54 6.52
C ASP A 372 -24.75 13.06 6.31
N GLY A 373 -24.89 13.55 5.07
CA GLY A 373 -24.64 14.97 4.74
C GLY A 373 -23.17 15.34 4.51
N VAL A 374 -22.24 14.38 4.68
CA VAL A 374 -20.81 14.57 4.42
C VAL A 374 -20.49 14.11 3.01
N ALA A 375 -19.90 15.00 2.19
CA ALA A 375 -19.43 14.64 0.85
C ALA A 375 -18.32 13.58 0.93
N ILE A 376 -18.48 12.51 0.15
CA ILE A 376 -17.54 11.39 0.12
C ILE A 376 -16.48 11.63 -0.95
N THR A 377 -15.22 11.59 -0.53
CA THR A 377 -14.07 11.81 -1.40
C THR A 377 -13.24 10.55 -1.64
N SER A 378 -13.29 9.59 -0.71
CA SER A 378 -12.60 8.30 -0.83
C SER A 378 -13.27 7.19 -0.02
N ASN A 379 -12.91 5.94 -0.32
CA ASN A 379 -13.36 4.74 0.38
C ASN A 379 -12.84 4.72 1.82
N LEU A 380 -11.60 5.18 2.06
CA LEU A 380 -11.05 5.29 3.41
C LEU A 380 -11.85 6.28 4.28
N GLN A 381 -12.20 7.44 3.72
CA GLN A 381 -13.05 8.42 4.41
C GLN A 381 -14.46 7.87 4.65
N PHE A 382 -15.05 7.20 3.64
CA PHE A 382 -16.36 6.56 3.79
C PHE A 382 -16.36 5.53 4.93
N PHE A 383 -15.33 4.68 4.97
CA PHE A 383 -15.12 3.71 6.04
C PHE A 383 -15.01 4.37 7.42
N ASP A 384 -14.21 5.43 7.53
CA ASP A 384 -14.02 6.18 8.78
C ASP A 384 -15.35 6.77 9.31
N LEU A 385 -16.27 7.17 8.41
CA LEU A 385 -17.60 7.70 8.75
C LEU A 385 -18.58 6.62 9.25
N ILE A 386 -18.56 5.43 8.65
CA ILE A 386 -19.50 4.35 9.00
C ILE A 386 -19.04 3.51 10.20
N TRP A 387 -17.76 3.57 10.58
CA TRP A 387 -17.19 2.73 11.64
C TRP A 387 -17.96 2.80 12.96
N ASP A 388 -18.26 4.00 13.43
CA ASP A 388 -18.96 4.22 14.71
C ASP A 388 -20.49 4.19 14.56
N LYS A 389 -21.00 3.78 13.39
CA LYS A 389 -22.42 3.75 13.05
C LYS A 389 -23.01 2.34 13.04
N THR A 390 -22.24 1.31 13.37
CA THR A 390 -22.74 -0.07 13.45
C THR A 390 -23.97 -0.19 14.35
N GLY A 391 -24.99 -0.88 13.85
CA GLY A 391 -26.33 -0.97 14.45
C GLY A 391 -27.25 0.22 14.15
N ASN A 392 -26.77 1.26 13.47
CA ASN A 392 -27.56 2.45 13.12
C ASN A 392 -27.79 2.55 11.61
N MET A 393 -28.75 3.41 11.24
CA MET A 393 -28.97 3.79 9.85
C MET A 393 -28.02 4.92 9.45
N VAL A 394 -27.51 4.86 8.23
CA VAL A 394 -26.77 5.94 7.56
C VAL A 394 -27.48 6.35 6.29
N LYS A 395 -27.50 7.64 5.98
CA LYS A 395 -28.10 8.16 4.74
C LYS A 395 -27.03 8.29 3.67
N LEU A 396 -27.15 7.51 2.60
CA LEU A 396 -26.25 7.54 1.45
C LEU A 396 -26.86 8.39 0.33
N GLY A 397 -26.08 9.34 -0.19
CA GLY A 397 -26.37 10.04 -1.44
C GLY A 397 -25.70 9.32 -2.61
N LEU A 398 -26.52 8.83 -3.54
CA LEU A 398 -26.09 8.02 -4.68
C LEU A 398 -26.33 8.77 -6.00
N ALA A 399 -25.43 8.55 -6.96
CA ALA A 399 -25.62 8.89 -8.35
C ALA A 399 -25.71 7.59 -9.18
N ARG A 400 -26.89 7.33 -9.74
CA ARG A 400 -27.16 6.09 -10.48
C ARG A 400 -26.71 6.22 -11.93
N THR A 401 -25.68 5.45 -12.30
CA THR A 401 -25.18 5.46 -13.68
C THR A 401 -26.12 4.77 -14.67
N SER A 402 -27.07 3.96 -14.19
CA SER A 402 -28.05 3.25 -15.04
C SER A 402 -29.05 4.21 -15.69
N ASP A 403 -29.59 5.17 -14.96
CA ASP A 403 -30.65 6.09 -15.43
C ASP A 403 -30.29 7.59 -15.35
N GLY A 404 -29.17 7.95 -14.67
CA GLY A 404 -28.76 9.34 -14.49
C GLY A 404 -29.46 10.06 -13.33
N SER A 405 -30.16 9.32 -12.47
CA SER A 405 -30.84 9.88 -11.30
C SER A 405 -29.90 10.07 -10.09
N ARG A 406 -30.32 10.89 -9.13
CA ARG A 406 -29.71 10.99 -7.81
C ARG A 406 -30.71 10.56 -6.76
N GLU A 407 -30.27 9.72 -5.84
CA GLU A 407 -31.12 9.16 -4.80
C GLU A 407 -30.48 9.30 -3.43
N ASN A 408 -31.34 9.32 -2.41
CA ASN A 408 -30.93 9.25 -1.02
C ASN A 408 -31.52 8.00 -0.40
N LEU A 409 -30.68 7.06 0.01
CA LEU A 409 -31.10 5.80 0.61
C LEU A 409 -30.64 5.74 2.07
N SER A 410 -31.52 5.28 2.97
CA SER A 410 -31.13 5.01 4.36
C SER A 410 -30.77 3.54 4.48
N VAL A 411 -29.53 3.24 4.84
CA VAL A 411 -28.98 1.88 4.88
C VAL A 411 -28.55 1.54 6.31
N MET A 412 -28.86 0.34 6.79
CA MET A 412 -28.39 -0.13 8.09
C MET A 412 -26.92 -0.52 8.02
N VAL A 413 -26.07 0.01 8.90
CA VAL A 413 -24.71 -0.48 9.07
C VAL A 413 -24.78 -1.72 9.97
N ALA A 414 -24.67 -2.91 9.38
CA ALA A 414 -24.62 -4.16 10.13
C ALA A 414 -23.23 -4.42 10.69
N ASP A 415 -23.13 -5.35 11.63
CA ASP A 415 -21.85 -5.91 12.08
C ASP A 415 -21.58 -7.19 11.28
N ALA A 416 -20.51 -7.23 10.47
CA ALA A 416 -20.17 -8.41 9.69
C ALA A 416 -19.79 -9.58 10.60
N SER A 417 -20.34 -10.77 10.32
CA SER A 417 -19.94 -11.95 11.08
C SER A 417 -18.48 -12.34 10.76
N PRO A 418 -17.74 -12.94 11.71
CA PRO A 418 -16.39 -13.42 11.47
C PRO A 418 -16.28 -14.46 10.35
N THR A 419 -17.37 -15.13 9.99
CA THR A 419 -17.43 -16.18 8.98
C THR A 419 -17.72 -15.67 7.57
N GLN A 420 -18.10 -14.39 7.42
CA GLN A 420 -18.59 -13.85 6.15
C GLN A 420 -17.50 -13.30 5.22
N PHE A 421 -16.31 -12.95 5.72
CA PHE A 421 -15.31 -12.26 4.88
C PHE A 421 -13.85 -12.67 5.14
N ASN A 422 -13.10 -12.71 4.04
CA ASN A 422 -11.64 -12.68 3.88
C ASN A 422 -10.88 -13.80 4.59
N ARG A 423 -10.68 -14.92 3.87
CA ARG A 423 -9.64 -15.89 4.21
C ARG A 423 -8.34 -15.46 3.55
N TRP A 424 -7.68 -14.47 4.15
CA TRP A 424 -6.33 -14.06 3.75
C TRP A 424 -5.45 -15.28 3.56
N PRO A 425 -4.61 -15.31 2.50
CA PRO A 425 -4.09 -16.53 1.95
C PRO A 425 -3.50 -17.40 3.05
N ILE A 426 -4.18 -18.52 3.26
CA ILE A 426 -3.68 -19.66 4.02
C ILE A 426 -2.43 -20.07 3.25
N PHE A 427 -1.26 -19.92 3.86
CA PHE A 427 0.00 -20.41 3.30
C PHE A 427 -0.22 -21.88 2.87
N GLY A 428 -0.33 -22.13 1.56
CA GLY A 428 -0.63 -23.45 1.01
C GLY A 428 -1.61 -23.53 -0.18
N HIS A 429 -2.39 -22.49 -0.51
CA HIS A 429 -3.28 -22.52 -1.69
C HIS A 429 -3.01 -21.38 -2.69
N THR A 430 -1.86 -21.46 -3.38
CA THR A 430 -1.62 -20.83 -4.69
C THR A 430 -1.76 -21.83 -5.84
N LYS A 431 -2.61 -22.85 -5.69
CA LYS A 431 -3.09 -23.67 -6.81
C LYS A 431 -4.54 -23.32 -7.11
N GLY A 432 -4.77 -22.20 -7.79
CA GLY A 432 -6.12 -21.91 -8.27
C GLY A 432 -6.45 -20.43 -8.44
N TYR A 433 -5.59 -19.68 -9.11
CA TYR A 433 -6.02 -18.48 -9.85
C TYR A 433 -5.29 -18.52 -11.21
N LEU A 434 -5.88 -19.29 -12.12
CA LEU A 434 -5.71 -19.11 -13.57
C LEU A 434 -6.91 -18.29 -14.05
#